data_AF-A0A7K0CXZ6-F1
#
_entry.id   AF-A0A7K0CXZ6-F1
#
_cell.length_a   1.000
_cell.length_b   1.000
_cell.length_c   1.000
_cell.angle_alpha   90.00
_cell.angle_beta   90.00
_cell.angle_gamma   90.00
#
_symmetry.space_group_name_H-M   'P 1'
#
loop_
_entity.id
_entity.type
_entity.pdbx_description
1 polymer ?
#
loop_
_entity_poly.entity_id
_entity_poly.type
_entity_poly.pdbx_seq_one_letter_code
_entity_poly.pdbx_strand_id
1 'polypeptide(L)' 'MKEWAYAGMFFDLTGAFAAHVAHGSAAAHLFETGALAACAVASWALRPASRKLDVPVFRYSYR' A
#
# COMPACT_ATOMS: atom_id res chain seq x y z
N MET A 1 -5.50 -12.04 4.10
CA MET A 1 -5.24 -10.80 3.33
C MET A 1 -4.12 -11.02 2.35
N LYS A 2 -4.38 -10.82 1.06
CA LYS A 2 -3.38 -10.90 -0.02
C LYS A 2 -2.57 -9.61 -0.04
N GLU A 3 -1.30 -9.69 -0.42
CA GLU A 3 -0.39 -8.53 -0.41
C GLU A 3 -0.85 -7.40 -1.35
N TRP A 4 -1.48 -7.79 -2.46
CA TRP A 4 -2.11 -6.88 -3.41
C TRP A 4 -3.17 -5.96 -2.80
N ALA A 5 -3.77 -6.33 -1.66
CA ALA A 5 -4.69 -5.44 -0.95
C ALA A 5 -3.97 -4.19 -0.40
N TYR A 6 -2.73 -4.32 0.06
CA TYR A 6 -1.94 -3.17 0.52
C TYR A 6 -1.56 -2.26 -0.65
N ALA A 7 -1.24 -2.83 -1.81
CA ALA A 7 -0.98 -2.05 -3.02
C ALA A 7 -2.21 -1.25 -3.45
N GLY A 8 -3.39 -1.89 -3.49
CA GLY A 8 -4.65 -1.21 -3.78
C GLY A 8 -4.93 -0.06 -2.80
N MET A 9 -4.80 -0.31 -1.50
CA MET A 9 -4.99 0.69 -0.45
C MET A 9 -4.01 1.87 -0.58
N PHE A 10 -2.74 1.58 -0.90
CA PHE A 10 -1.73 2.62 -1.10
C PHE A 10 -2.07 3.51 -2.31
N PHE A 11 -2.48 2.91 -3.44
CA PHE A 11 -2.87 3.68 -4.63
C PHE A 11 -4.13 4.51 -4.40
N ASP A 12 -5.13 3.97 -3.70
CA ASP A 12 -6.37 4.68 -3.38
C ASP A 12 -6.08 5.91 -2.49
N LEU A 13 -5.33 5.72 -1.40
CA LEU A 13 -5.02 6.79 -0.45
C LEU A 13 -4.08 7.85 -1.02
N THR A 14 -3.10 7.46 -1.84
CA THR A 14 -2.22 8.42 -2.52
C THR A 14 -2.95 9.18 -3.63
N GLY A 15 -3.88 8.52 -4.35
CA GLY A 15 -4.78 9.17 -5.29
C GLY A 15 -5.70 10.18 -4.63
N ALA A 16 -6.31 9.82 -3.48
CA ALA A 16 -7.12 10.72 -2.67
C ALA A 16 -6.30 11.92 -2.17
N PHE A 17 -5.08 11.69 -1.66
CA PHE A 17 -4.18 12.78 -1.26
C PHE A 17 -3.88 13.74 -2.41
N ALA A 18 -3.51 13.21 -3.58
CA ALA A 18 -3.24 14.02 -4.77
C ALA A 18 -4.47 14.82 -5.22
N ALA A 19 -5.67 14.22 -5.16
CA ALA A 19 -6.91 14.90 -5.47
C ALA A 19 -7.20 16.05 -4.49
N HIS A 20 -6.98 15.84 -3.19
CA HIS A 20 -7.11 16.90 -2.16
C HIS A 20 -6.12 18.04 -2.37
N VAL A 21 -4.87 17.75 -2.76
CA VAL A 21 -3.89 18.78 -3.12
C VAL A 21 -4.38 19.58 -4.34
N ALA A 22 -4.79 18.89 -5.41
CA ALA A 22 -5.23 19.53 -6.64
C ALA A 22 -6.51 20.38 -6.46
N HIS A 23 -7.42 19.94 -5.60
CA HIS A 23 -8.64 20.68 -5.27
C HIS A 23 -8.39 21.86 -4.31
N GLY A 24 -7.27 21.86 -3.58
CA GLY A 24 -7.01 22.83 -2.51
C GLY A 24 -7.85 22.56 -1.25
N SER A 25 -8.08 21.29 -0.91
CA SER A 25 -8.81 20.90 0.28
C SER A 25 -8.12 21.34 1.57
N ALA A 26 -8.87 21.39 2.68
CA ALA A 26 -8.33 21.69 3.99
C ALA A 26 -7.19 20.74 4.38
N ALA A 27 -6.22 21.26 5.14
CA ALA A 27 -5.03 20.50 5.56
C ALA A 27 -5.36 19.20 6.33
N ALA A 28 -6.52 19.14 7.01
CA ALA A 28 -7.01 17.94 7.67
C ALA A 28 -7.17 16.75 6.70
N HIS A 29 -7.68 17.00 5.48
CA HIS A 29 -7.86 15.97 4.45
C HIS A 29 -6.53 15.46 3.89
N LEU A 30 -5.53 16.33 3.81
CA LEU A 30 -4.17 15.93 3.44
C LEU A 30 -3.54 15.07 4.56
N PHE A 31 -3.72 15.48 5.81
CA PHE A 31 -3.20 14.74 6.95
C PHE A 31 -3.83 13.36 7.07
N GLU A 32 -5.16 13.24 6.97
CA GLU A 32 -5.84 11.95 7.12
C GLU A 32 -5.47 10.96 6.00
N THR A 33 -5.49 11.39 4.73
CA THR A 33 -5.19 10.51 3.59
C THR A 33 -3.70 10.15 3.55
N GLY A 34 -2.81 11.10 3.85
CA GLY A 34 -1.36 10.87 3.93
C GLY A 34 -0.97 9.96 5.10
N ALA A 35 -1.54 10.19 6.30
CA ALA A 35 -1.29 9.36 7.47
C ALA A 35 -1.78 7.93 7.26
N LEU A 36 -2.96 7.73 6.67
CA LEU A 36 -3.46 6.40 6.34
C LEU A 36 -2.60 5.71 5.28
N ALA A 37 -2.11 6.43 4.27
CA ALA A 37 -1.21 5.86 3.27
C ALA A 37 0.10 5.36 3.93
N ALA A 38 0.67 6.16 4.83
CA ALA A 38 1.85 5.77 5.61
C ALA A 38 1.57 4.54 6.49
N CYS A 39 0.42 4.51 7.17
CA CYS A 39 -0.02 3.35 7.96
C CYS A 39 -0.19 2.09 7.10
N ALA A 40 -0.73 2.19 5.88
CA ALA A 40 -0.87 1.06 4.97
C ALA A 40 0.51 0.47 4.59
N VAL A 41 1.48 1.34 4.26
CA VAL A 41 2.86 0.93 3.95
C VAL A 41 3.54 0.33 5.19
N ALA A 42 3.43 0.97 6.34
CA ALA A 42 3.99 0.47 7.59
C ALA A 42 3.39 -0.89 7.97
N SER A 43 2.07 -1.03 7.85
CA SER A 43 1.37 -2.28 8.12
C SER A 43 1.84 -3.40 7.21
N TRP A 44 2.12 -3.13 5.93
CA TRP A 44 2.71 -4.13 5.03
C TRP A 44 4.18 -4.43 5.39
N ALA A 45 4.98 -3.40 5.64
CA ALA A 45 6.40 -3.51 5.93
C ALA A 45 6.67 -4.35 7.18
N LEU A 46 5.85 -4.16 8.22
CA LEU A 46 5.91 -4.87 9.51
C LEU A 46 5.33 -6.30 9.46
N ARG A 47 4.82 -6.78 8.32
CA ARG A 47 4.36 -8.17 8.22
C ARG A 47 5.55 -9.13 8.40
N PRO A 48 5.36 -10.22 9.15
CA PRO A 48 6.37 -11.26 9.28
C PRO A 48 6.66 -11.88 7.91
N ALA A 49 7.91 -12.26 7.69
CA ALA A 49 8.40 -12.77 6.41
C ALA A 49 7.60 -13.98 5.91
N SER A 50 7.15 -14.87 6.81
CA SER A 50 6.30 -16.02 6.48
C SER A 50 4.94 -15.66 5.87
N ARG A 51 4.52 -14.39 5.96
CA ARG A 51 3.28 -13.88 5.39
C ARG A 51 3.51 -13.00 4.16
N LYS A 52 4.78 -12.69 3.82
CA LYS A 52 5.11 -12.00 2.58
C LYS A 52 5.12 -13.00 1.44
N LEU A 53 4.78 -12.58 0.22
CA LEU A 53 4.95 -13.44 -0.95
C LEU A 53 6.43 -13.73 -1.07
N ASP A 54 6.79 -14.99 -0.87
CA ASP A 54 8.08 -15.48 -1.31
C ASP A 54 8.08 -15.42 -2.84
N VAL A 55 9.13 -14.89 -3.45
CA VAL A 55 9.22 -14.83 -4.90
C VAL A 55 9.41 -16.27 -5.36
N PRO A 56 8.43 -16.93 -6.02
CA PRO A 56 8.71 -18.20 -6.62
C PRO A 56 9.61 -17.87 -7.81
N VAL A 57 10.92 -18.03 -7.62
CA VAL A 57 11.83 -18.24 -8.75
C VAL A 57 11.23 -19.43 -9.47
N PHE A 58 10.64 -19.21 -10.64
CA PHE A 58 10.04 -20.25 -11.47
C PHE A 58 11.03 -21.41 -11.65
N ARG A 59 11.01 -22.38 -10.73
CA ARG A 59 11.69 -23.65 -10.89
C ARG A 59 10.75 -24.53 -11.70
N TYR A 60 10.83 -24.38 -13.02
CA TYR A 60 10.40 -25.46 -13.90
C TYR A 60 11.36 -26.64 -13.68
N SER A 61 11.04 -27.50 -12.72
CA SER A 61 11.64 -28.83 -12.63
C SER A 61 10.82 -29.76 -13.52
N TYR A 62 11.10 -29.74 -14.83
CA TYR A 62 10.78 -30.87 -15.68
C TYR A 62 11.82 -31.96 -15.36
N ARG A 63 11.37 -33.01 -14.67
CA ARG A 63 12.09 -34.28 -14.57
C ARG A 63 11.17 -35.37 -15.10
#